data_AF-A0A937Q2G4-F1
#
_entry.id   AF-A0A937Q2G4-F1
#
_cell.length_a   1.000
_cell.length_b   1.000
_cell.length_c   1.000
_cell.angle_alpha   90.00
_cell.angle_beta   90.00
_cell.angle_gamma   90.00
#
_symmetry.space_group_name_H-M   'P 1'
#
loop_
_entity.id
_entity.type
_entity.pdbx_description
1 polymer ?
#
loop_
_entity_poly.entity_id
_entity_poly.type
_entity_poly.pdbx_seq_one_letter_code
_entity_poly.pdbx_strand_id
1 'polypeptide(L)'
;TYTAGGYYVANPPGSKVLFVCLNSILFSQRWLENTANEGDDIALRQLDWLELTLAEASKGNKKVWLVTHIPPGADIFTTVSTYMDKSGDISNAASFWKEEYQECFLEITKRYDHVIEAVFSGHTHMDEYRLLLENDGAAYKATIVTPSVSPVFGNDPAFKVVTMDRENWELLDYHSVAYHLGSAFPEFSTYYVFSEAYSTEMPLELSLISLFPNLATDTLSQQAYARFYYSGHNAADNINATNWPAYWCGIGKMVQEEYIECVNSYRLGDTSTPTTLDNPFTQNQ
;
A
#
# COMPACT_ATOMS: atom_id res chain seq x y z
N THR A 1 21.14 12.67 -8.06
CA THR A 1 19.98 12.05 -7.40
C THR A 1 20.44 11.35 -6.11
N TYR A 2 21.15 10.22 -6.14
CA TYR A 2 21.47 9.47 -4.90
C TYR A 2 22.28 10.25 -3.87
N THR A 3 23.41 10.86 -4.26
CA THR A 3 24.24 11.67 -3.34
C THR A 3 23.57 12.96 -2.87
N ALA A 4 22.53 13.42 -3.57
CA ALA A 4 21.84 14.67 -3.26
C ALA A 4 20.66 14.46 -2.29
N GLY A 5 19.97 13.31 -2.36
CA GLY A 5 18.78 13.08 -1.55
C GLY A 5 18.36 11.61 -1.39
N GLY A 6 19.21 10.65 -1.76
CA GLY A 6 18.95 9.21 -1.56
C GLY A 6 18.01 8.54 -2.56
N TYR A 7 17.46 9.27 -3.52
CA TYR A 7 16.58 8.75 -4.58
C TYR A 7 17.33 8.56 -5.91
N TYR A 8 16.87 7.65 -6.77
CA TYR A 8 17.53 7.32 -8.04
C TYR A 8 16.64 6.45 -8.96
N VAL A 9 17.04 6.36 -10.23
CA VAL A 9 16.51 5.33 -11.16
C VAL A 9 17.53 4.21 -11.29
N ALA A 10 17.08 2.96 -11.22
CA ALA A 10 17.86 1.80 -11.61
C ALA A 10 17.23 1.11 -12.83
N ASN A 11 18.10 0.63 -13.72
CA ASN A 11 17.73 -0.16 -14.89
C ASN A 11 18.63 -1.41 -14.95
N PRO A 12 18.31 -2.46 -14.17
CA PRO A 12 19.11 -3.69 -14.16
C PRO A 12 19.21 -4.31 -15.56
N PRO A 13 20.33 -4.98 -15.90
CA PRO A 13 20.47 -5.67 -17.18
C PRO A 13 19.31 -6.64 -17.43
N GLY A 14 18.65 -6.50 -18.58
CA GLY A 14 17.50 -7.34 -18.95
C GLY A 14 16.14 -6.83 -18.43
N SER A 15 16.10 -5.73 -17.68
CA SER A 15 14.85 -5.17 -17.16
C SER A 15 13.94 -4.66 -18.29
N LYS A 16 12.64 -4.93 -18.15
CA LYS A 16 11.58 -4.37 -19.01
C LYS A 16 10.98 -3.08 -18.44
N VAL A 17 11.26 -2.80 -17.18
CA VAL A 17 10.78 -1.65 -16.42
C VAL A 17 11.95 -0.84 -15.86
N LEU A 18 11.70 0.43 -15.54
CA LEU A 18 12.61 1.24 -14.74
C LEU A 18 12.22 1.13 -13.27
N PHE A 19 13.20 0.92 -12.39
CA PHE A 19 12.99 0.99 -10.95
C PHE A 19 13.22 2.44 -10.53
N VAL A 20 12.17 3.14 -10.12
CA VAL A 20 12.27 4.51 -9.62
C VAL A 20 12.19 4.45 -8.09
N CYS A 21 13.35 4.55 -7.46
CA CYS A 21 13.54 4.41 -6.02
C CYS A 21 13.47 5.77 -5.33
N LEU A 22 12.45 5.99 -4.52
CA LEU A 22 12.24 7.20 -3.75
C LEU A 22 12.85 7.08 -2.35
N ASN A 23 13.38 8.19 -1.85
CA ASN A 23 13.64 8.39 -0.44
C ASN A 23 12.39 8.99 0.23
N SER A 24 11.40 8.15 0.52
CA SER A 24 10.16 8.57 1.19
C SER A 24 10.31 8.91 2.67
N ILE A 25 11.51 8.77 3.25
CA ILE A 25 11.82 9.30 4.59
C ILE A 25 11.62 10.82 4.63
N LEU A 26 11.98 11.51 3.54
CA LEU A 26 11.86 12.96 3.42
C LEU A 26 10.40 13.44 3.53
N PHE A 27 9.45 12.56 3.19
CA PHE A 27 8.02 12.86 3.25
C PHE A 27 7.44 12.69 4.65
N SER A 28 8.16 12.06 5.58
CA SER A 28 7.62 11.64 6.88
C SER A 28 7.17 12.81 7.75
N GLN A 29 6.07 12.63 8.49
CA GLN A 29 5.69 13.51 9.60
C GLN A 29 6.80 13.67 10.65
N ARG A 30 7.67 12.66 10.78
CA ARG A 30 8.79 12.66 11.75
C ARG A 30 10.07 13.26 11.17
N TRP A 31 10.10 13.60 9.88
CA TRP A 31 11.23 14.27 9.27
C TRP A 31 11.20 15.77 9.58
N LEU A 32 12.03 16.15 10.54
CA LEU A 32 12.30 17.54 10.86
C LEU A 32 13.36 18.04 9.88
N GLU A 33 12.94 18.85 8.91
CA GLU A 33 13.89 19.53 8.04
C GLU A 33 14.80 20.43 8.88
N ASN A 34 16.09 20.42 8.58
CA ASN A 34 17.02 21.37 9.16
C ASN A 34 16.78 22.71 8.44
N THR A 35 15.91 23.55 8.97
CA THR A 35 15.35 24.80 8.39
C THR A 35 16.37 25.92 8.15
N ALA A 36 17.66 25.61 8.01
CA ALA A 36 18.70 26.62 7.84
C ALA A 36 18.59 27.38 6.50
N ASN A 37 17.82 26.89 5.52
CA ASN A 37 17.57 27.60 4.26
C ASN A 37 16.09 27.40 3.83
N GLU A 38 15.24 28.40 4.06
CA GLU A 38 13.80 28.42 3.76
C GLU A 38 13.44 28.33 2.25
N GLY A 39 14.37 27.95 1.37
CA GLY A 39 14.18 27.95 -0.09
C GLY A 39 14.61 26.68 -0.82
N ASP A 40 14.98 25.61 -0.10
CA ASP A 40 15.47 24.36 -0.70
C ASP A 40 14.80 23.13 -0.06
N ASP A 41 13.46 23.04 -0.16
CA ASP A 41 12.72 21.87 0.31
C ASP A 41 13.17 20.64 -0.50
N ILE A 42 13.82 19.73 0.21
CA ILE A 42 14.47 18.57 -0.39
C ILE A 42 13.45 17.49 -0.79
N ALA A 43 12.28 17.48 -0.15
CA ALA A 43 11.17 16.60 -0.49
C ALA A 43 10.48 17.08 -1.78
N LEU A 44 10.18 18.37 -1.90
CA LEU A 44 9.56 18.93 -3.11
C LEU A 44 10.46 18.76 -4.34
N ARG A 45 11.78 18.99 -4.21
CA ARG A 45 12.72 18.71 -5.33
C ARG A 45 12.74 17.25 -5.78
N GLN A 46 12.52 16.32 -4.85
CA GLN A 46 12.40 14.90 -5.20
C GLN A 46 11.09 14.63 -5.95
N LEU A 47 9.98 15.29 -5.56
CA LEU A 47 8.70 15.16 -6.24
C LEU A 47 8.73 15.78 -7.65
N ASP A 48 9.35 16.95 -7.82
CA ASP A 48 9.62 17.55 -9.14
C ASP A 48 10.45 16.61 -10.02
N TRP A 49 11.49 16.01 -9.44
CA TRP A 49 12.32 15.03 -10.13
C TRP A 49 11.54 13.76 -10.50
N LEU A 50 10.66 13.27 -9.63
CA LEU A 50 9.80 12.13 -9.90
C LEU A 50 8.88 12.41 -11.10
N GLU A 51 8.22 13.57 -11.11
CA GLU A 51 7.37 13.97 -12.23
C GLU A 51 8.14 13.99 -13.55
N LEU A 52 9.31 14.65 -13.59
CA LEU A 52 10.15 14.69 -14.79
C LEU A 52 10.59 13.29 -15.23
N THR A 53 10.94 12.42 -14.27
CA THR A 53 11.35 11.04 -14.54
C THR A 53 10.21 10.22 -15.16
N LEU A 54 8.99 10.34 -14.64
CA LEU A 54 7.81 9.67 -15.18
C LEU A 54 7.40 10.24 -16.55
N ALA A 55 7.54 11.55 -16.74
CA ALA A 55 7.32 12.20 -18.04
C ALA A 55 8.30 11.69 -19.11
N GLU A 56 9.57 11.51 -18.77
CA GLU A 56 10.58 10.92 -19.66
C GLU A 56 10.30 9.45 -19.95
N ALA A 57 9.91 8.66 -18.94
CA ALA A 57 9.52 7.27 -19.11
C ALA A 57 8.32 7.15 -20.06
N SER A 58 7.29 7.98 -19.87
CA SER A 58 6.11 8.08 -20.74
C SER A 58 6.51 8.35 -22.20
N LYS A 59 7.32 9.40 -22.45
CA LYS A 59 7.83 9.74 -23.80
C LYS A 59 8.65 8.60 -24.42
N GLY A 60 9.36 7.84 -23.60
CA GLY A 60 10.20 6.72 -24.01
C GLY A 60 9.46 5.38 -24.13
N ASN A 61 8.13 5.34 -23.94
CA ASN A 61 7.33 4.11 -23.83
C ASN A 61 7.95 3.11 -22.84
N LYS A 62 8.43 3.61 -21.70
CA LYS A 62 8.98 2.81 -20.60
C LYS A 62 7.94 2.68 -19.50
N LYS A 63 7.88 1.48 -18.92
CA LYS A 63 7.11 1.19 -17.72
C LYS A 63 7.96 1.34 -16.47
N VAL A 64 7.34 1.67 -15.36
CA VAL A 64 8.02 1.99 -14.10
C VAL A 64 7.48 1.13 -12.97
N TRP A 65 8.39 0.64 -12.13
CA TRP A 65 8.08 0.19 -10.78
C TRP A 65 8.59 1.23 -9.80
N LEU A 66 7.67 1.80 -9.00
CA LEU A 66 8.01 2.70 -7.93
C LEU A 66 8.40 1.90 -6.69
N VAL A 67 9.49 2.31 -6.04
CA VAL A 67 9.94 1.69 -4.79
C VAL A 67 10.06 2.79 -3.75
N THR A 68 9.36 2.64 -2.63
CA THR A 68 9.41 3.56 -1.49
C THR A 68 9.71 2.78 -0.22
N HIS A 69 10.16 3.46 0.84
CA HIS A 69 10.28 2.81 2.15
C HIS A 69 8.98 2.95 2.94
N ILE A 70 8.64 4.19 3.31
CA ILE A 70 7.40 4.57 3.98
C ILE A 70 6.29 4.69 2.93
N PRO A 71 5.14 4.00 3.06
CA PRO A 71 4.00 4.18 2.16
C PRO A 71 3.19 5.46 2.47
N PRO A 72 2.41 6.00 1.51
CA PRO A 72 1.44 7.06 1.79
C PRO A 72 0.27 6.52 2.62
N GLY A 73 -0.47 7.43 3.28
CA GLY A 73 -1.69 7.15 4.03
C GLY A 73 -1.48 7.01 5.54
N ALA A 74 -2.48 6.43 6.20
CA ALA A 74 -2.53 6.32 7.64
C ALA A 74 -1.45 5.37 8.22
N ASP A 75 -0.91 5.76 9.37
CA ASP A 75 -0.27 4.85 10.34
C ASP A 75 -1.38 4.22 11.19
N ILE A 76 -1.83 3.05 10.77
CA ILE A 76 -2.98 2.35 11.36
C ILE A 76 -2.68 1.98 12.82
N PHE A 77 -1.48 1.50 13.13
CA PHE A 77 -1.10 1.11 14.49
C PHE A 77 -1.15 2.30 15.45
N THR A 78 -0.49 3.41 15.10
CA THR A 78 -0.50 4.62 15.94
C THR A 78 -1.93 5.15 16.06
N THR A 79 -2.72 5.10 14.98
CA THR A 79 -4.11 5.55 15.01
C THR A 79 -4.96 4.74 15.98
N VAL A 80 -4.97 3.42 15.83
CA VAL A 80 -5.77 2.50 16.67
C VAL A 80 -5.34 2.59 18.13
N SER A 81 -4.03 2.65 18.41
CA SER A 81 -3.52 2.67 19.79
C SER A 81 -3.71 4.00 20.51
N THR A 82 -3.86 5.12 19.79
CA THR A 82 -3.88 6.47 20.37
C THR A 82 -5.25 7.13 20.32
N TYR A 83 -6.01 6.95 19.23
CA TYR A 83 -7.20 7.76 18.95
C TYR A 83 -8.51 6.98 18.94
N MET A 84 -8.46 5.64 18.96
CA MET A 84 -9.64 4.78 18.95
C MET A 84 -10.24 4.64 20.34
N ASP A 85 -11.56 4.82 20.43
CA ASP A 85 -12.33 4.55 21.64
C ASP A 85 -12.81 3.10 21.74
N LYS A 86 -13.59 2.79 22.78
CA LYS A 86 -14.08 1.42 23.01
C LYS A 86 -15.14 0.96 21.99
N SER A 87 -15.76 1.88 21.27
CA SER A 87 -16.71 1.59 20.19
C SER A 87 -16.02 1.27 18.87
N GLY A 88 -14.75 1.64 18.71
CA GLY A 88 -14.03 1.53 17.45
C GLY A 88 -14.00 2.84 16.66
N ASP A 89 -14.64 3.90 17.16
CA ASP A 89 -14.59 5.22 16.54
C ASP A 89 -13.24 5.90 16.87
N ILE A 90 -12.69 6.64 15.91
CA ILE A 90 -11.43 7.37 16.04
C ILE A 90 -11.66 8.88 16.10
N SER A 91 -11.00 9.53 17.05
CA SER A 91 -11.08 10.99 17.24
C SER A 91 -10.11 11.77 16.36
N ASN A 92 -9.07 11.11 15.84
CA ASN A 92 -8.06 11.61 14.92
C ASN A 92 -7.35 10.42 14.28
N ALA A 93 -6.44 10.65 13.33
CA ALA A 93 -5.60 9.63 12.74
C ALA A 93 -4.14 10.08 12.63
N ALA A 94 -3.21 9.15 12.78
CA ALA A 94 -1.81 9.39 12.45
C ALA A 94 -1.58 9.11 10.97
N SER A 95 -0.83 9.98 10.29
CA SER A 95 -0.40 9.79 8.89
C SER A 95 1.09 9.56 8.82
N PHE A 96 1.55 8.76 7.85
CA PHE A 96 2.98 8.54 7.66
C PHE A 96 3.68 9.75 7.08
N TRP A 97 3.07 10.38 6.07
CA TRP A 97 3.63 11.51 5.33
C TRP A 97 2.98 12.83 5.74
N LYS A 98 3.70 13.94 5.53
CA LYS A 98 3.12 15.29 5.54
C LYS A 98 2.15 15.41 4.37
N GLU A 99 1.03 16.09 4.63
CA GLU A 99 -0.10 16.20 3.72
C GLU A 99 0.31 16.76 2.35
N GLU A 100 1.02 17.89 2.34
CA GLU A 100 1.51 18.57 1.13
C GLU A 100 2.33 17.65 0.19
N TYR A 101 3.19 16.79 0.74
CA TYR A 101 4.00 15.86 -0.06
C TYR A 101 3.17 14.68 -0.55
N GLN A 102 2.22 14.23 0.26
CA GLN A 102 1.32 13.15 -0.10
C GLN A 102 0.37 13.56 -1.22
N GLU A 103 -0.25 14.73 -1.13
CA GLU A 103 -1.11 15.26 -2.18
C GLU A 103 -0.35 15.38 -3.50
N CYS A 104 0.83 16.01 -3.47
CA CYS A 104 1.68 16.13 -4.66
C CYS A 104 2.06 14.76 -5.24
N PHE A 105 2.43 13.79 -4.39
CA PHE A 105 2.72 12.43 -4.83
C PHE A 105 1.50 11.77 -5.49
N LEU A 106 0.32 11.84 -4.88
CA LEU A 106 -0.91 11.25 -5.39
C LEU A 106 -1.32 11.87 -6.74
N GLU A 107 -1.18 13.19 -6.88
CA GLU A 107 -1.42 13.88 -8.16
C GLU A 107 -0.46 13.43 -9.27
N ILE A 108 0.83 13.30 -8.94
CA ILE A 108 1.84 12.81 -9.88
C ILE A 108 1.54 11.36 -10.27
N THR A 109 1.32 10.46 -9.31
CA THR A 109 1.10 9.04 -9.62
C THR A 109 -0.18 8.81 -10.41
N LYS A 110 -1.23 9.59 -10.13
CA LYS A 110 -2.46 9.55 -10.91
C LYS A 110 -2.23 9.99 -12.36
N ARG A 111 -1.49 11.08 -12.58
CA ARG A 111 -1.18 11.59 -13.94
C ARG A 111 -0.38 10.61 -14.80
N TYR A 112 0.36 9.71 -14.15
CA TYR A 112 1.24 8.74 -14.80
C TYR A 112 0.85 7.28 -14.46
N ASP A 113 -0.41 7.03 -14.16
CA ASP A 113 -0.94 5.69 -13.84
C ASP A 113 -0.63 4.68 -14.97
N HIS A 114 -0.72 5.12 -16.23
CA HIS A 114 -0.42 4.35 -17.43
C HIS A 114 1.08 4.03 -17.59
N VAL A 115 1.95 4.68 -16.84
CA VAL A 115 3.41 4.45 -16.83
C VAL A 115 3.80 3.54 -15.66
N ILE A 116 3.15 3.71 -14.51
CA ILE A 116 3.45 3.01 -13.26
C ILE A 116 2.75 1.66 -13.25
N GLU A 117 3.50 0.57 -13.38
CA GLU A 117 2.96 -0.80 -13.36
C GLU A 117 2.80 -1.33 -11.94
N ALA A 118 3.66 -0.89 -11.00
CA ALA A 118 3.63 -1.37 -9.63
C ALA A 118 4.25 -0.35 -8.66
N VAL A 119 3.78 -0.36 -7.42
CA VAL A 119 4.39 0.35 -6.30
C VAL A 119 4.72 -0.64 -5.20
N PHE A 120 5.94 -0.61 -4.70
CA PHE A 120 6.42 -1.43 -3.59
C PHE A 120 6.82 -0.56 -2.41
N SER A 121 6.40 -0.96 -1.21
CA SER A 121 6.69 -0.26 0.04
C SER A 121 7.02 -1.25 1.16
N GLY A 122 7.52 -0.72 2.28
CA GLY A 122 7.75 -1.48 3.51
C GLY A 122 7.34 -0.65 4.73
N HIS A 123 8.29 -0.42 5.64
CA HIS A 123 8.16 0.42 6.85
C HIS A 123 7.20 -0.05 7.94
N THR A 124 6.03 -0.59 7.60
CA THR A 124 5.03 -1.02 8.59
C THR A 124 5.42 -2.32 9.30
N HIS A 125 6.32 -3.10 8.68
CA HIS A 125 6.69 -4.47 9.05
C HIS A 125 5.57 -5.52 8.86
N MET A 126 4.40 -5.11 8.38
CA MET A 126 3.21 -5.94 8.25
C MET A 126 3.00 -6.36 6.79
N ASP A 127 2.33 -7.49 6.60
CA ASP A 127 1.85 -7.93 5.29
C ASP A 127 0.53 -7.19 5.00
N GLU A 128 0.60 -6.13 4.21
CA GLU A 128 -0.56 -5.34 3.83
C GLU A 128 -0.45 -4.84 2.37
N TYR A 129 -1.49 -4.19 1.91
CA TYR A 129 -1.48 -3.48 0.64
C TYR A 129 -2.31 -2.20 0.76
N ARG A 130 -2.07 -1.27 -0.15
CA ARG A 130 -2.78 0.01 -0.22
C ARG A 130 -3.23 0.27 -1.65
N LEU A 131 -4.35 0.96 -1.80
CA LEU A 131 -4.90 1.39 -3.08
C LEU A 131 -4.86 2.90 -3.13
N LEU A 132 -4.30 3.43 -4.23
CA LEU A 132 -4.41 4.83 -4.54
C LEU A 132 -5.74 5.04 -5.28
N LEU A 133 -6.61 5.86 -4.70
CA LEU A 133 -7.97 6.08 -5.18
C LEU A 133 -8.11 7.45 -5.85
N GLU A 134 -9.02 7.49 -6.80
CA GLU A 134 -9.65 8.69 -7.35
C GLU A 134 -10.62 9.30 -6.34
N ASN A 135 -11.00 10.57 -6.56
CA ASN A 135 -11.97 11.28 -5.71
C ASN A 135 -13.37 10.64 -5.75
N ASP A 136 -13.70 9.91 -6.81
CA ASP A 136 -14.95 9.15 -6.92
C ASP A 136 -14.86 7.75 -6.26
N GLY A 137 -13.70 7.41 -5.70
CA GLY A 137 -13.43 6.14 -5.04
C GLY A 137 -12.89 5.03 -5.95
N ALA A 138 -12.72 5.27 -7.25
CA ALA A 138 -12.12 4.28 -8.17
C ALA A 138 -10.63 4.10 -7.88
N ALA A 139 -10.17 2.86 -7.72
CA ALA A 139 -8.75 2.59 -7.53
C ALA A 139 -7.99 2.64 -8.87
N TYR A 140 -6.92 3.43 -8.94
CA TYR A 140 -6.09 3.54 -10.15
C TYR A 140 -4.73 2.81 -10.01
N LYS A 141 -4.28 2.51 -8.79
CA LYS A 141 -2.99 1.84 -8.56
C LYS A 141 -2.95 1.07 -7.24
N ALA A 142 -2.36 -0.12 -7.26
CA ALA A 142 -2.06 -0.88 -6.05
C ALA A 142 -0.60 -0.67 -5.57
N THR A 143 -0.43 -0.56 -4.25
CA THR A 143 0.85 -0.55 -3.56
C THR A 143 0.98 -1.80 -2.70
N ILE A 144 1.98 -2.62 -2.99
CA ILE A 144 2.30 -3.83 -2.23
C ILE A 144 3.22 -3.44 -1.08
N VAL A 145 2.79 -3.69 0.17
CA VAL A 145 3.60 -3.44 1.36
C VAL A 145 4.13 -4.77 1.86
N THR A 146 5.45 -4.94 1.85
CA THR A 146 6.06 -6.20 2.29
C THR A 146 6.24 -6.25 3.81
N PRO A 147 6.03 -7.42 4.45
CA PRO A 147 6.42 -7.60 5.84
C PRO A 147 7.94 -7.51 5.99
N SER A 148 8.40 -7.44 7.23
CA SER A 148 9.82 -7.38 7.54
C SER A 148 10.40 -8.73 7.98
N VAL A 149 11.71 -8.88 7.80
CA VAL A 149 12.48 -9.96 8.43
C VAL A 149 12.65 -9.72 9.94
N SER A 150 12.55 -8.47 10.41
CA SER A 150 12.77 -8.12 11.81
C SER A 150 11.48 -8.32 12.63
N PRO A 151 11.45 -9.17 13.66
CA PRO A 151 10.23 -9.48 14.40
C PRO A 151 9.88 -8.46 15.50
N VAL A 152 10.54 -7.29 15.51
CA VAL A 152 10.48 -6.34 16.63
C VAL A 152 9.10 -5.73 16.89
N PHE A 153 8.16 -5.83 15.94
CA PHE A 153 6.77 -5.37 16.09
C PHE A 153 5.76 -6.52 16.20
N GLY A 154 6.22 -7.71 16.58
CA GLY A 154 5.35 -8.86 16.85
C GLY A 154 4.94 -9.64 15.60
N ASN A 155 5.45 -9.29 14.42
CA ASN A 155 5.36 -10.13 13.23
C ASN A 155 6.38 -11.29 13.29
N ASP A 156 6.06 -12.42 12.66
CA ASP A 156 7.10 -13.38 12.31
C ASP A 156 8.01 -12.79 11.19
N PRO A 157 9.31 -13.13 11.14
CA PRO A 157 10.17 -12.78 10.01
C PRO A 157 9.60 -13.29 8.70
N ALA A 158 9.38 -12.41 7.72
CA ALA A 158 8.77 -12.80 6.44
C ALA A 158 9.24 -11.95 5.26
N PHE A 159 8.97 -12.46 4.06
CA PHE A 159 9.14 -11.76 2.78
C PHE A 159 8.10 -12.25 1.76
N LYS A 160 7.83 -11.44 0.74
CA LYS A 160 6.98 -11.79 -0.41
C LYS A 160 7.82 -12.22 -1.60
N VAL A 161 7.36 -13.25 -2.31
CA VAL A 161 7.88 -13.64 -3.64
C VAL A 161 6.79 -13.38 -4.66
N VAL A 162 7.04 -12.41 -5.54
CA VAL A 162 6.07 -11.98 -6.55
C VAL A 162 6.30 -12.75 -7.84
N THR A 163 5.25 -13.37 -8.35
CA THR A 163 5.20 -14.01 -9.65
C THR A 163 4.88 -12.96 -10.71
N MET A 164 5.59 -13.01 -11.83
CA MET A 164 5.52 -11.99 -12.86
C MET A 164 5.58 -12.64 -14.25
N ASP A 165 4.88 -12.08 -15.21
CA ASP A 165 4.97 -12.48 -16.62
C ASP A 165 6.37 -12.21 -17.18
N ARG A 166 6.89 -13.17 -17.96
CA ARG A 166 8.27 -13.10 -18.43
C ARG A 166 8.46 -12.14 -19.61
N GLU A 167 7.40 -11.85 -20.36
CA GLU A 167 7.46 -11.04 -21.57
C GLU A 167 7.28 -9.57 -21.25
N ASN A 168 6.21 -9.22 -20.53
CA ASN A 168 5.81 -7.84 -20.27
C ASN A 168 6.08 -7.37 -18.83
N TRP A 169 6.49 -8.27 -17.93
CA TRP A 169 6.76 -7.99 -16.51
C TRP A 169 5.52 -7.53 -15.71
N GLU A 170 4.32 -7.91 -16.15
CA GLU A 170 3.07 -7.74 -15.39
C GLU A 170 3.09 -8.62 -14.13
N LEU A 171 2.66 -8.05 -13.01
CA LEU A 171 2.57 -8.79 -11.75
C LEU A 171 1.35 -9.70 -11.78
N LEU A 172 1.58 -10.99 -11.61
CA LEU A 172 0.55 -12.02 -11.74
C LEU A 172 -0.03 -12.41 -10.39
N ASP A 173 0.83 -12.71 -9.42
CA ASP A 173 0.44 -13.16 -8.08
C ASP A 173 1.61 -12.96 -7.10
N TYR A 174 1.40 -13.23 -5.81
CA TYR A 174 2.50 -13.41 -4.88
C TYR A 174 2.22 -14.53 -3.88
N HIS A 175 3.29 -15.10 -3.34
CA HIS A 175 3.21 -15.92 -2.13
C HIS A 175 4.10 -15.32 -1.04
N SER A 176 3.64 -15.39 0.19
CA SER A 176 4.42 -14.92 1.34
C SER A 176 5.07 -16.09 2.05
N VAL A 177 6.34 -15.90 2.41
CA VAL A 177 7.19 -16.89 3.10
C VAL A 177 7.50 -16.34 4.48
N ALA A 178 7.28 -17.14 5.52
CA ALA A 178 7.50 -16.75 6.91
C ALA A 178 8.37 -17.77 7.64
N TYR A 179 9.11 -17.29 8.64
CA TYR A 179 9.85 -18.10 9.59
C TYR A 179 9.10 -18.07 10.93
N HIS A 180 8.35 -19.12 11.22
CA HIS A 180 7.47 -19.14 12.39
C HIS A 180 8.25 -19.32 13.69
N LEU A 181 8.47 -18.24 14.46
CA LEU A 181 9.30 -18.24 15.66
C LEU A 181 8.75 -19.15 16.78
N GLY A 182 7.43 -19.40 16.78
CA GLY A 182 6.77 -20.33 17.71
C GLY A 182 6.88 -21.81 17.33
N SER A 183 7.45 -22.16 16.18
CA SER A 183 7.60 -23.55 15.73
C SER A 183 8.71 -24.29 16.49
N ALA A 184 8.54 -25.60 16.71
CA ALA A 184 9.57 -26.45 17.30
C ALA A 184 10.83 -26.58 16.42
N PHE A 185 10.64 -26.51 15.10
CA PHE A 185 11.71 -26.55 14.09
C PHE A 185 11.41 -25.45 13.08
N PRO A 186 11.79 -24.20 13.39
CA PRO A 186 11.45 -23.08 12.54
C PRO A 186 12.31 -23.08 11.27
N GLU A 187 11.65 -22.91 10.13
CA GLU A 187 12.25 -22.74 8.81
C GLU A 187 11.42 -21.74 8.00
N PHE A 188 12.02 -21.17 6.96
CA PHE A 188 11.26 -20.35 6.03
C PHE A 188 10.39 -21.27 5.16
N SER A 189 9.08 -21.09 5.24
CA SER A 189 8.11 -21.82 4.44
C SER A 189 7.02 -20.88 3.93
N THR A 190 6.49 -21.18 2.74
CA THR A 190 5.31 -20.48 2.23
C THR A 190 4.15 -20.66 3.20
N TYR A 191 3.56 -19.57 3.68
CA TYR A 191 2.42 -19.63 4.58
C TYR A 191 1.09 -19.26 3.91
N TYR A 192 1.11 -18.51 2.80
CA TYR A 192 -0.03 -18.41 1.89
C TYR A 192 0.38 -17.97 0.48
N VAL A 193 -0.47 -18.31 -0.48
CA VAL A 193 -0.51 -17.78 -1.85
C VAL A 193 -1.73 -16.86 -1.93
N PHE A 194 -1.56 -15.65 -2.47
CA PHE A 194 -2.61 -14.63 -2.43
C PHE A 194 -3.86 -15.04 -3.21
N SER A 195 -3.69 -15.48 -4.46
CA SER A 195 -4.81 -15.96 -5.29
C SER A 195 -5.59 -17.10 -4.65
N GLU A 196 -4.91 -18.05 -4.00
CA GLU A 196 -5.56 -19.17 -3.30
C GLU A 196 -6.30 -18.70 -2.05
N ALA A 197 -5.69 -17.81 -1.26
CA ALA A 197 -6.26 -17.37 0.01
C ALA A 197 -7.50 -16.49 -0.16
N TYR A 198 -7.56 -15.70 -1.23
CA TYR A 198 -8.67 -14.79 -1.52
C TYR A 198 -9.53 -15.23 -2.72
N SER A 199 -9.24 -16.40 -3.31
CA SER A 199 -9.96 -16.94 -4.48
C SER A 199 -10.04 -15.95 -5.65
N THR A 200 -8.91 -15.34 -6.01
CA THR A 200 -8.84 -14.30 -7.04
C THR A 200 -8.11 -14.76 -8.30
N GLU A 201 -8.34 -14.06 -9.41
CA GLU A 201 -7.71 -14.33 -10.71
C GLU A 201 -6.65 -13.28 -11.06
N MET A 202 -5.62 -13.68 -11.81
CA MET A 202 -4.60 -12.77 -12.32
C MET A 202 -5.22 -11.74 -13.31
N PRO A 203 -4.63 -10.54 -13.48
CA PRO A 203 -3.39 -10.04 -12.84
C PRO A 203 -3.59 -9.52 -11.42
N LEU A 204 -2.47 -9.41 -10.68
CA LEU A 204 -2.45 -9.10 -9.25
C LEU A 204 -3.12 -7.76 -8.92
N GLU A 205 -2.88 -6.72 -9.73
CA GLU A 205 -3.45 -5.39 -9.47
C GLU A 205 -4.99 -5.40 -9.50
N LEU A 206 -5.59 -6.03 -10.51
CA LEU A 206 -7.05 -6.12 -10.63
C LEU A 206 -7.65 -6.95 -9.48
N SER A 207 -6.95 -8.00 -9.05
CA SER A 207 -7.33 -8.77 -7.86
C SER A 207 -7.31 -7.93 -6.59
N LEU A 208 -6.26 -7.14 -6.34
CA LEU A 208 -6.14 -6.30 -5.13
C LEU A 208 -7.22 -5.22 -5.09
N ILE A 209 -7.51 -4.60 -6.24
CA ILE A 209 -8.60 -3.63 -6.41
C ILE A 209 -9.95 -4.29 -6.09
N SER A 210 -10.19 -5.48 -6.64
CA SER A 210 -11.45 -6.21 -6.43
C SER A 210 -11.62 -6.75 -5.02
N LEU A 211 -10.51 -7.06 -4.33
CA LEU A 211 -10.54 -7.53 -2.94
C LEU A 211 -10.98 -6.44 -1.95
N PHE A 212 -10.65 -5.18 -2.21
CA PHE A 212 -10.95 -4.07 -1.29
C PHE A 212 -12.44 -3.94 -0.92
N PRO A 213 -13.40 -3.88 -1.86
CA PRO A 213 -14.82 -3.85 -1.51
C PRO A 213 -15.30 -5.17 -0.87
N ASN A 214 -14.72 -6.32 -1.24
CA ASN A 214 -15.08 -7.61 -0.64
C ASN A 214 -14.70 -7.68 0.84
N LEU A 215 -13.53 -7.15 1.22
CA LEU A 215 -13.07 -7.06 2.60
C LEU A 215 -14.01 -6.25 3.50
N ALA A 216 -14.87 -5.39 2.94
CA ALA A 216 -15.84 -4.63 3.72
C ALA A 216 -16.85 -5.54 4.44
N THR A 217 -17.21 -6.69 3.87
CA THR A 217 -18.29 -7.54 4.42
C THR A 217 -17.97 -9.04 4.47
N ASP A 218 -17.04 -9.54 3.65
CA ASP A 218 -16.71 -10.96 3.61
C ASP A 218 -15.86 -11.40 4.80
N THR A 219 -16.48 -12.05 5.77
CA THR A 219 -15.82 -12.47 7.01
C THR A 219 -14.65 -13.43 6.79
N LEU A 220 -14.68 -14.26 5.73
CA LEU A 220 -13.56 -15.17 5.44
C LEU A 220 -12.32 -14.41 4.97
N SER A 221 -12.49 -13.45 4.06
CA SER A 221 -11.42 -12.56 3.63
C SER A 221 -10.90 -11.69 4.77
N GLN A 222 -11.77 -11.20 5.65
CA GLN A 222 -11.36 -10.46 6.86
C GLN A 222 -10.48 -11.31 7.79
N GLN A 223 -10.88 -12.56 8.03
CA GLN A 223 -10.11 -13.50 8.84
C GLN A 223 -8.75 -13.84 8.19
N ALA A 224 -8.73 -14.01 6.87
CA ALA A 224 -7.51 -14.22 6.11
C ALA A 224 -6.57 -13.01 6.24
N TYR A 225 -7.07 -11.79 6.01
CA TYR A 225 -6.32 -10.55 6.17
C TYR A 225 -5.74 -10.42 7.58
N ALA A 226 -6.59 -10.57 8.60
CA ALA A 226 -6.18 -10.50 10.01
C ALA A 226 -5.08 -11.52 10.35
N ARG A 227 -5.19 -12.75 9.82
CA ARG A 227 -4.17 -13.80 10.00
C ARG A 227 -2.85 -13.46 9.32
N PHE A 228 -2.89 -12.87 8.12
CA PHE A 228 -1.67 -12.64 7.35
C PHE A 228 -0.94 -11.38 7.76
N TYR A 229 -1.63 -10.39 8.35
CA TYR A 229 -1.07 -9.07 8.70
C TYR A 229 0.24 -9.15 9.51
N TYR A 230 0.28 -9.97 10.56
CA TYR A 230 1.48 -10.22 11.38
C TYR A 230 2.32 -11.40 10.88
N SER A 231 2.28 -11.69 9.58
CA SER A 231 3.02 -12.78 8.94
C SER A 231 2.69 -14.18 9.51
N GLY A 232 1.43 -14.40 9.87
CA GLY A 232 0.96 -15.64 10.49
C GLY A 232 1.17 -15.70 12.01
N HIS A 233 1.83 -14.70 12.62
CA HIS A 233 1.94 -14.57 14.07
C HIS A 233 0.60 -14.08 14.67
N ASN A 234 -0.29 -15.03 14.92
CA ASN A 234 -1.62 -14.76 15.47
C ASN A 234 -1.60 -14.78 17.00
N ALA A 235 -0.89 -13.85 17.63
CA ALA A 235 -1.25 -13.47 18.99
C ALA A 235 -2.71 -13.00 18.93
N ALA A 236 -3.61 -13.73 19.59
CA ALA A 236 -5.05 -13.53 19.49
C ALA A 236 -5.42 -12.04 19.64
N ASP A 237 -6.32 -11.55 18.77
CA ASP A 237 -7.05 -10.28 18.88
C ASP A 237 -6.38 -8.96 18.41
N ASN A 238 -5.20 -8.98 17.77
CA ASN A 238 -4.58 -7.75 17.23
C ASN A 238 -5.47 -7.02 16.22
N ILE A 239 -6.17 -7.77 15.35
CA ILE A 239 -7.23 -7.28 14.47
C ILE A 239 -8.51 -8.01 14.84
N ASN A 240 -9.54 -7.27 15.21
CA ASN A 240 -10.82 -7.79 15.69
C ASN A 240 -11.98 -6.93 15.17
N ALA A 241 -13.22 -7.31 15.46
CA ALA A 241 -14.40 -6.62 14.92
C ALA A 241 -14.47 -5.13 15.30
N THR A 242 -13.90 -4.72 16.45
CA THR A 242 -13.92 -3.33 16.90
C THR A 242 -12.95 -2.47 16.09
N ASN A 243 -11.74 -2.96 15.81
CA ASN A 243 -10.72 -2.17 15.12
C ASN A 243 -10.61 -2.47 13.61
N TRP A 244 -11.31 -3.50 13.11
CA TRP A 244 -11.37 -3.86 11.69
C TRP A 244 -11.59 -2.67 10.74
N PRO A 245 -12.50 -1.71 11.02
CA PRO A 245 -12.73 -0.58 10.12
C PRO A 245 -11.46 0.23 9.85
N ALA A 246 -10.57 0.39 10.85
CA ALA A 246 -9.30 1.07 10.68
C ALA A 246 -8.38 0.37 9.68
N TYR A 247 -8.33 -0.97 9.70
CA TYR A 247 -7.50 -1.73 8.76
C TYR A 247 -8.09 -1.69 7.35
N TRP A 248 -9.40 -1.88 7.21
CA TRP A 248 -10.07 -1.81 5.92
C TRP A 248 -9.97 -0.42 5.30
N CYS A 249 -10.36 0.63 6.02
CA CYS A 249 -10.27 2.00 5.53
C CYS A 249 -8.83 2.42 5.20
N GLY A 250 -7.84 1.93 5.96
CA GLY A 250 -6.43 2.22 5.71
C GLY A 250 -5.89 1.66 4.39
N ILE A 251 -6.58 0.69 3.77
CA ILE A 251 -6.24 0.20 2.43
C ILE A 251 -6.48 1.31 1.40
N GLY A 252 -7.62 2.02 1.46
CA GLY A 252 -8.04 2.92 0.38
C GLY A 252 -8.02 4.42 0.71
N LYS A 253 -8.06 4.80 1.99
CA LYS A 253 -8.20 6.20 2.41
C LYS A 253 -6.84 6.79 2.77
N MET A 254 -6.24 7.48 1.81
CA MET A 254 -4.92 8.11 1.99
C MET A 254 -5.03 9.45 2.73
N VAL A 255 -6.11 10.21 2.50
CA VAL A 255 -6.37 11.50 3.15
C VAL A 255 -6.88 11.28 4.57
N GLN A 256 -6.35 12.04 5.53
CA GLN A 256 -6.62 11.85 6.96
C GLN A 256 -8.11 11.99 7.30
N GLU A 257 -8.76 13.03 6.79
CA GLU A 257 -10.19 13.29 7.05
C GLU A 257 -11.07 12.19 6.47
N GLU A 258 -10.82 11.76 5.23
CA GLU A 258 -11.55 10.67 4.58
C GLU A 258 -11.37 9.33 5.32
N TYR A 259 -10.18 9.10 5.86
CA TYR A 259 -9.89 7.90 6.66
C TYR A 259 -10.68 7.92 7.98
N ILE A 260 -10.72 9.05 8.68
CA ILE A 260 -11.53 9.23 9.89
C ILE A 260 -13.01 9.03 9.59
N GLU A 261 -13.52 9.64 8.53
CA GLU A 261 -14.92 9.49 8.11
C GLU A 261 -15.24 8.03 7.77
N CYS A 262 -14.37 7.35 7.02
CA CYS A 262 -14.55 5.94 6.66
C CYS A 262 -14.62 5.04 7.91
N VAL A 263 -13.70 5.20 8.85
CA VAL A 263 -13.67 4.39 10.08
C VAL A 263 -14.93 4.62 10.91
N ASN A 264 -15.31 5.88 11.12
CA ASN A 264 -16.42 6.24 12.00
C ASN A 264 -17.80 6.02 11.35
N SER A 265 -17.88 5.94 10.02
CA SER A 265 -19.12 5.63 9.29
C SER A 265 -19.29 4.14 9.02
N TYR A 266 -18.25 3.32 9.22
CA TYR A 266 -18.37 1.88 9.04
C TYR A 266 -19.39 1.31 10.02
N ARG A 267 -20.48 0.75 9.48
CA ARG A 267 -21.50 0.04 10.24
C ARG A 267 -21.69 -1.33 9.61
N LEU A 268 -21.54 -2.38 10.41
CA LEU A 268 -21.83 -3.74 9.98
C LEU A 268 -23.30 -3.82 9.53
N GLY A 269 -23.52 -3.90 8.21
CA GLY A 269 -24.85 -4.02 7.61
C GLY A 269 -25.46 -2.76 7.00
N ASP A 270 -24.72 -1.64 6.87
CA ASP A 270 -25.17 -0.52 6.04
C ASP A 270 -24.83 -0.82 4.57
N THR A 271 -25.77 -1.45 3.87
CA THR A 271 -25.68 -1.82 2.45
C THR A 271 -25.89 -0.64 1.51
N SER A 272 -25.49 0.57 1.90
CA SER A 272 -25.35 1.66 0.94
C SER A 272 -24.07 1.47 0.13
N THR A 273 -24.11 0.49 -0.79
CA THR A 273 -23.29 0.54 -2.00
C THR A 273 -23.36 1.96 -2.56
N PRO A 274 -22.22 2.63 -2.85
CA PRO A 274 -22.22 3.71 -3.82
C PRO A 274 -22.90 3.15 -5.07
N THR A 275 -24.00 3.78 -5.44
CA THR A 275 -24.78 3.44 -6.63
C THR A 275 -23.86 3.26 -7.83
N THR A 276 -23.87 2.05 -8.39
CA THR A 276 -23.54 1.72 -9.78
C THR A 276 -22.21 2.26 -10.31
N LEU A 277 -21.17 1.42 -10.23
CA LEU A 277 -20.10 1.42 -11.23
C LEU A 277 -20.72 0.98 -12.57
N ASP A 278 -21.10 1.95 -13.40
CA ASP A 278 -21.43 1.69 -14.80
C ASP A 278 -20.19 1.13 -15.48
N ASN A 279 -20.30 -0.11 -15.94
CA ASN A 279 -19.31 -0.82 -16.73
C ASN A 279 -19.20 -0.16 -18.12
N PRO A 280 -18.08 0.49 -18.49
CA PRO A 280 -17.99 1.16 -19.80
C PRO A 280 -17.66 0.19 -20.96
N PHE A 281 -17.64 -1.13 -20.76
CA PHE A 281 -17.28 -2.10 -21.80
C PHE A 281 -18.43 -2.90 -22.41
N THR A 282 -19.63 -2.33 -22.49
CA THR A 282 -20.68 -2.85 -23.38
C THR A 282 -21.29 -1.75 -24.23
N GLN A 283 -20.56 -1.32 -25.27
CA GLN A 283 -21.15 -0.89 -26.54
C GLN A 283 -20.06 -0.78 -27.61
N ASN A 284 -19.94 -1.81 -28.45
CA ASN A 284 -19.77 -1.74 -29.90
C ASN A 284 -19.58 -3.17 -30.44
N GLN A 285 -20.70 -3.83 -30.74
CA GLN A 285 -20.79 -4.72 -31.90
C GLN A 285 -21.10 -3.87 -33.13
#